data_AF-A0A934H942-F1
#
_entry.id   AF-A0A934H942-F1
#
_cell.length_a   1.000
_cell.length_b   1.000
_cell.length_c   1.000
_cell.angle_alpha   90.00
_cell.angle_beta   90.00
_cell.angle_gamma   90.00
#
_symmetry.space_group_name_H-M   'P 1'
#
loop_
_entity.id
_entity.type
_entity.pdbx_description
1 polymer ?
#
loop_
_entity_poly.entity_id
_entity_poly.type
_entity_poly.pdbx_seq_one_letter_code
_entity_poly.pdbx_strand_id
1 'polypeptide(L)'
;LGGGSQPSLLAISPFRVAVLREIKFTAQSDAPNQLRAAFDVLPGRFPSRADQVQPRYESLWTMRDLGEKEEQAKAVAAEALSFAKTLGRTTLTTPLLEQTKAVFGDAGMPLHPAEAVFITKPLVYVMEDGLDLEPGFSRAEGAWFKRLCLLMVENRDVINDLDTLIEQLYTAVLQDAILVGFRMVMHDTGADFGDGLEQTDYALRLISALEAHSGVGMEHIYVPLAMAGTMLHGRLVFPNEKQWRNLEDLKEARDGRISLADASLGEVFDLLNTLIERAERLLKETRVPRK
;
A
#
# COMPACT_ATOMS: atom_id res chain seq x y z
N LEU A 1 0.12 -15.94 43.44
CA LEU A 1 -0.93 -16.55 44.30
C LEU A 1 -2.24 -15.84 44.00
N GLY A 2 -3.25 -16.58 43.54
CA GLY A 2 -4.56 -16.05 43.14
C GLY A 2 -5.07 -16.77 41.90
N GLY A 3 -5.55 -18.00 42.06
CA GLY A 3 -6.17 -18.78 41.00
C GLY A 3 -7.47 -18.13 40.55
N GLY A 4 -7.46 -17.53 39.36
CA GLY A 4 -8.67 -17.17 38.64
C GLY A 4 -9.32 -18.42 38.07
N SER A 5 -10.66 -18.43 38.09
CA SER A 5 -11.52 -19.50 37.55
C SER A 5 -11.04 -20.06 36.21
N GLN A 6 -11.20 -21.38 36.03
CA GLN A 6 -10.83 -22.09 34.80
C GLN A 6 -11.35 -21.36 33.54
N PRO A 7 -10.51 -21.16 32.51
CA PRO A 7 -10.98 -20.60 31.25
C PRO A 7 -11.99 -21.58 30.64
N SER A 8 -13.24 -21.13 30.51
CA SER A 8 -14.24 -21.87 29.75
C SER A 8 -13.82 -21.90 28.28
N LEU A 9 -13.76 -23.10 27.71
CA LEU A 9 -13.53 -23.44 26.31
C LEU A 9 -14.54 -22.77 25.36
N LEU A 10 -14.40 -21.47 25.10
CA LEU A 10 -15.01 -20.74 23.99
C LEU A 10 -14.03 -19.61 23.67
N ALA A 11 -13.00 -19.85 22.85
CA ALA A 11 -13.12 -19.63 21.40
C ALA A 11 -13.79 -18.28 21.16
N ILE A 12 -13.00 -17.25 20.86
CA ILE A 12 -13.53 -15.98 20.39
C ILE A 12 -14.48 -16.31 19.25
N SER A 13 -15.79 -16.16 19.51
CA SER A 13 -16.81 -16.44 18.50
C SER A 13 -16.45 -15.61 17.27
N PRO A 14 -16.46 -16.18 16.05
CA PRO A 14 -16.27 -15.42 14.81
C PRO A 14 -17.13 -14.17 14.75
N PHE A 15 -18.31 -14.22 15.39
CA PHE A 15 -19.21 -13.09 15.59
C PHE A 15 -18.57 -11.94 16.39
N ARG A 16 -17.81 -12.20 17.46
CA ARG A 16 -17.13 -11.14 18.24
C ARG A 16 -16.05 -10.43 17.43
N VAL A 17 -15.30 -11.16 16.61
CA VAL A 17 -14.30 -10.55 15.71
C VAL A 17 -14.99 -9.71 14.63
N ALA A 18 -16.09 -10.20 14.06
CA ALA A 18 -16.88 -9.45 13.09
C ALA A 18 -17.42 -8.14 13.71
N VAL A 19 -17.99 -8.21 14.92
CA VAL A 19 -18.45 -7.01 15.65
C VAL A 19 -17.31 -6.04 15.93
N LEU A 20 -16.13 -6.52 16.34
CA LEU A 20 -14.97 -5.65 16.55
C LEU A 20 -14.48 -4.96 15.26
N ARG A 21 -14.63 -5.61 14.09
CA ARG A 21 -14.30 -5.01 12.79
C ARG A 21 -15.29 -3.94 12.36
N GLU A 22 -16.55 -4.02 12.81
CA GLU A 22 -17.60 -3.04 12.49
C GLU A 22 -17.54 -1.78 13.38
N ILE A 23 -16.84 -1.84 14.51
CA ILE A 23 -16.70 -0.70 15.42
C ILE A 23 -15.70 0.28 14.82
N LYS A 24 -16.21 1.42 14.34
CA LYS A 24 -15.38 2.58 13.99
C LYS A 24 -14.84 3.21 15.27
N PHE A 25 -13.53 3.30 15.41
CA PHE A 25 -12.87 4.02 16.49
C PHE A 25 -11.78 4.93 15.95
N THR A 26 -11.51 6.02 16.66
CA THR A 26 -10.33 6.85 16.42
C THR A 26 -9.36 6.59 17.55
N ALA A 27 -8.19 6.04 17.22
CA ALA A 27 -7.11 5.85 18.18
C ALA A 27 -6.12 7.02 18.12
N GLN A 28 -5.77 7.56 19.27
CA GLN A 28 -4.71 8.54 19.45
C GLN A 28 -3.63 7.94 20.35
N SER A 29 -2.37 8.15 19.99
CA SER A 29 -1.22 7.80 20.82
C SER A 29 -0.78 9.06 21.57
N ASP A 30 -1.16 9.17 22.84
CA ASP A 30 -0.82 10.33 23.67
C ASP A 30 0.61 10.20 24.27
N ALA A 31 1.17 8.99 24.32
CA ALA A 31 2.50 8.68 24.86
C ALA A 31 3.02 7.31 24.37
N PRO A 32 4.34 7.02 24.48
CA PRO A 32 4.87 5.68 24.20
C PRO A 32 4.15 4.62 25.04
N ASN A 33 3.64 3.57 24.39
CA ASN A 33 2.83 2.50 24.98
C ASN A 33 1.46 2.92 25.54
N GLN A 34 0.93 4.09 25.18
CA GLN A 34 -0.45 4.46 25.46
C GLN A 34 -1.23 4.64 24.17
N LEU A 35 -2.32 3.89 24.04
CA LEU A 35 -3.25 3.98 22.93
C LEU A 35 -4.62 4.31 23.52
N ARG A 36 -5.18 5.44 23.10
CA ARG A 36 -6.47 5.93 23.57
C ARG A 36 -7.45 5.89 22.42
N ALA A 37 -8.52 5.10 22.57
CA ALA A 37 -9.59 5.04 21.58
C ALA A 37 -10.88 5.57 22.20
N ALA A 38 -11.56 6.47 21.50
CA ALA A 38 -12.91 6.88 21.81
C ALA A 38 -13.90 6.06 20.97
N PHE A 39 -14.96 5.57 21.59
CA PHE A 39 -16.06 4.89 20.90
C PHE A 39 -17.39 5.28 21.53
N ASP A 40 -18.39 5.48 20.70
CA ASP A 40 -19.75 5.80 21.14
C ASP A 40 -20.49 4.50 21.50
N VAL A 41 -21.08 4.48 22.69
CA VAL A 41 -21.95 3.37 23.10
C VAL A 41 -23.39 3.80 22.87
N LEU A 42 -24.12 3.06 22.03
CA LEU A 42 -25.53 3.35 21.76
C LEU A 42 -26.35 3.41 23.06
N PRO A 43 -27.28 4.36 23.19
CA PRO A 43 -28.12 4.48 24.38
C PRO A 43 -29.01 3.24 24.53
N GLY A 44 -28.72 2.43 25.54
CA GLY A 44 -29.46 1.21 25.88
C GLY A 44 -29.79 1.14 27.36
N ARG A 45 -30.71 0.25 27.73
CA ARG A 45 -30.95 -0.08 29.15
C ARG A 45 -29.77 -0.86 29.68
N PHE A 46 -28.77 -0.15 30.22
CA PHE A 46 -27.69 -0.77 30.97
C PHE A 46 -28.27 -1.38 32.25
N PRO A 47 -27.89 -2.62 32.61
CA PRO A 47 -28.27 -3.18 33.89
C PRO A 47 -27.82 -2.22 35.01
N SER A 48 -28.73 -1.90 35.92
CA SER A 48 -28.56 -0.86 36.95
C SER A 48 -27.54 -1.21 38.04
N ARG A 49 -26.67 -2.21 37.80
CA ARG A 49 -25.61 -2.60 38.72
C ARG A 49 -24.28 -2.14 38.17
N ALA A 50 -23.67 -1.22 38.93
CA ALA A 50 -22.28 -0.86 38.89
C ALA A 50 -21.39 -2.05 39.31
N ASP A 51 -21.47 -3.16 38.59
CA ASP A 51 -20.35 -4.09 38.58
C ASP A 51 -19.20 -3.28 37.99
N GLN A 52 -18.15 -3.06 38.79
CA GLN A 52 -16.95 -2.35 38.34
C GLN A 52 -16.52 -2.97 37.02
N VAL A 53 -16.57 -2.19 35.95
CA VAL A 53 -16.09 -2.61 34.64
C VAL A 53 -14.60 -2.91 34.81
N GLN A 54 -14.25 -4.18 34.88
CA GLN A 54 -12.86 -4.59 34.99
C GLN A 54 -12.30 -4.74 33.58
N PRO A 55 -11.18 -4.06 33.25
CA PRO A 55 -10.51 -4.31 31.99
C PRO A 55 -10.09 -5.78 31.93
N ARG A 56 -10.44 -6.45 30.84
CA ARG A 56 -9.99 -7.81 30.53
C ARG A 56 -9.20 -7.77 29.24
N TYR A 57 -8.01 -8.35 29.29
CA TYR A 57 -7.21 -8.58 28.10
C TYR A 57 -7.57 -9.96 27.55
N GLU A 58 -8.15 -9.99 26.35
CA GLU A 58 -8.36 -11.21 25.58
C GLU A 58 -7.40 -11.18 24.39
N SER A 59 -6.54 -12.19 24.27
CA SER A 59 -5.61 -12.30 23.13
C SER A 59 -6.41 -12.71 21.91
N LEU A 60 -6.51 -11.84 20.91
CA LEU A 60 -7.21 -12.17 19.66
C LEU A 60 -6.46 -13.22 18.86
N TRP A 61 -5.12 -13.17 18.87
CA TRP A 61 -4.20 -14.12 18.24
C TRP A 61 -3.07 -14.49 19.20
N THR A 62 -2.47 -15.66 19.00
CA THR A 62 -1.28 -16.13 19.71
C THR A 62 -0.10 -16.32 18.74
N MET A 63 1.12 -16.38 19.26
CA MET A 63 2.31 -16.70 18.44
C MET A 63 2.19 -18.06 17.74
N ARG A 64 1.44 -19.00 18.33
CA ARG A 64 1.14 -20.29 17.71
C ARG A 64 0.24 -20.10 16.48
N ASP A 65 -0.81 -19.30 16.60
CA ASP A 65 -1.73 -19.04 15.48
C ASP A 65 -1.00 -18.34 14.32
N LEU A 66 -0.05 -17.45 14.63
CA LEU A 66 0.84 -16.85 13.62
C LEU A 66 1.69 -17.92 12.91
N GLY A 67 2.36 -18.79 13.67
CA GLY A 67 3.16 -19.88 13.10
C GLY A 67 2.36 -20.86 12.24
N GLU A 68 1.13 -21.18 12.65
CA GLU A 68 0.21 -22.01 11.86
C GLU A 68 -0.18 -21.34 10.55
N LYS A 69 -0.48 -20.03 10.57
CA LYS A 69 -0.77 -19.26 9.34
C LYS A 69 0.43 -19.17 8.41
N GLU A 70 1.63 -18.97 8.95
CA GLU A 70 2.86 -18.95 8.16
C GLU A 70 3.10 -20.29 7.46
N GLU A 71 2.88 -21.40 8.15
CA GLU A 71 3.05 -22.73 7.56
C GLU A 71 2.01 -23.00 6.47
N GLN A 72 0.75 -22.61 6.69
CA GLN A 72 -0.30 -22.69 5.67
C GLN A 72 0.02 -21.83 4.45
N ALA A 73 0.52 -20.60 4.65
CA ALA A 73 0.92 -19.71 3.57
C ALA A 73 2.11 -20.29 2.76
N LYS A 74 3.08 -20.91 3.43
CA LYS A 74 4.19 -21.62 2.77
C LYS A 74 3.70 -22.79 1.93
N ALA A 75 2.70 -23.54 2.42
CA ALA A 75 2.16 -24.70 1.71
C ALA A 75 1.51 -24.33 0.36
N VAL A 76 0.95 -23.12 0.24
CA VAL A 76 0.34 -22.63 -1.01
C VAL A 76 1.27 -21.79 -1.88
N ALA A 77 2.50 -21.51 -1.43
CA ALA A 77 3.40 -20.57 -2.10
C ALA A 77 3.73 -20.94 -3.56
N ALA A 78 3.87 -22.24 -3.86
CA ALA A 78 4.12 -22.70 -5.23
C ALA A 78 2.92 -22.45 -6.16
N GLU A 79 1.69 -22.66 -5.66
CA GLU A 79 0.45 -22.38 -6.37
C GLU A 79 0.29 -20.87 -6.59
N ALA A 80 0.51 -20.07 -5.55
CA ALA A 80 0.49 -18.61 -5.59
C ALA A 80 1.53 -18.05 -6.58
N LEU A 81 2.73 -18.63 -6.65
CA LEU A 81 3.75 -18.23 -7.62
C LEU A 81 3.34 -18.56 -9.06
N SER A 82 2.71 -19.71 -9.28
CA SER A 82 2.16 -20.06 -10.59
C SER A 82 1.08 -19.07 -11.03
N PHE A 83 0.18 -18.71 -10.11
CA PHE A 83 -0.86 -17.70 -10.37
C PHE A 83 -0.26 -16.31 -10.61
N ALA A 84 0.70 -15.87 -9.78
CA ALA A 84 1.40 -14.60 -9.91
C ALA A 84 2.01 -14.40 -11.30
N LYS A 85 2.53 -15.46 -11.92
CA LYS A 85 3.08 -15.40 -13.29
C LYS A 85 2.02 -15.16 -14.38
N THR A 86 0.74 -15.35 -14.07
CA THR A 86 -0.37 -15.02 -14.98
C THR A 86 -0.80 -13.56 -14.88
N LEU A 87 -0.41 -12.88 -13.80
CA LEU A 87 -0.60 -11.45 -13.62
C LEU A 87 0.46 -10.71 -14.46
N GLY A 88 -0.01 -9.97 -15.45
CA GLY A 88 0.86 -9.18 -16.32
C GLY A 88 0.29 -7.79 -16.53
N ARG A 89 1.07 -6.87 -17.09
CA ARG A 89 0.70 -5.46 -17.31
C ARG A 89 -0.66 -5.30 -17.98
N THR A 90 -0.99 -6.17 -18.94
CA THR A 90 -2.27 -6.09 -19.66
C THR A 90 -3.46 -6.35 -18.76
N THR A 91 -3.32 -7.25 -17.77
CA THR A 91 -4.39 -7.57 -16.81
C THR A 91 -4.36 -6.64 -15.59
N LEU A 92 -3.18 -6.21 -15.16
CA LEU A 92 -2.99 -5.43 -13.93
C LEU A 92 -3.22 -3.92 -14.08
N THR A 93 -2.97 -3.34 -15.25
CA THR A 93 -2.93 -1.87 -15.41
C THR A 93 -4.26 -1.22 -15.03
N THR A 94 -5.38 -1.68 -15.59
CA THR A 94 -6.68 -1.03 -15.38
C THR A 94 -7.16 -1.17 -13.93
N PRO A 95 -7.19 -2.38 -13.32
CA PRO A 95 -7.63 -2.52 -11.93
C PRO A 95 -6.78 -1.71 -10.95
N LEU A 96 -5.45 -1.73 -11.09
CA LEU A 96 -4.57 -0.95 -10.21
C LEU A 96 -4.73 0.56 -10.41
N LEU A 97 -4.97 1.02 -11.63
CA LEU A 97 -5.18 2.43 -11.91
C LEU A 97 -6.46 2.94 -11.26
N GLU A 98 -7.57 2.20 -11.40
CA GLU A 98 -8.85 2.58 -10.80
C GLU A 98 -8.78 2.52 -9.27
N GLN A 99 -8.17 1.47 -8.71
CA GLN A 99 -7.96 1.37 -7.28
C GLN A 99 -7.07 2.50 -6.74
N THR A 100 -6.04 2.90 -7.48
CA THR A 100 -5.17 4.02 -7.10
C THR A 100 -5.93 5.34 -7.04
N LYS A 101 -6.78 5.61 -8.04
CA LYS A 101 -7.62 6.82 -8.03
C LYS A 101 -8.60 6.81 -6.87
N ALA A 102 -9.27 5.68 -6.62
CA ALA A 102 -10.26 5.53 -5.55
C ALA A 102 -9.61 5.76 -4.19
N VAL A 103 -8.54 5.02 -3.86
CA VAL A 103 -7.89 5.05 -2.55
C VAL A 103 -7.32 6.45 -2.23
N PHE A 104 -6.68 7.12 -3.18
CA PHE A 104 -6.18 8.49 -2.96
C PHE A 104 -7.32 9.53 -2.91
N GLY A 105 -8.36 9.37 -3.74
CA GLY A 105 -9.54 10.23 -3.73
C GLY A 105 -10.29 10.16 -2.40
N ASP A 106 -10.54 8.96 -1.89
CA ASP A 106 -11.23 8.73 -0.62
C ASP A 106 -10.40 9.24 0.57
N ALA A 107 -9.07 9.25 0.46
CA ALA A 107 -8.17 9.86 1.43
C ALA A 107 -8.03 11.39 1.31
N GLY A 108 -8.88 12.04 0.49
CA GLY A 108 -8.93 13.50 0.35
C GLY A 108 -7.85 14.09 -0.56
N MET A 109 -7.14 13.26 -1.33
CA MET A 109 -6.08 13.68 -2.24
C MET A 109 -6.36 13.18 -3.67
N PRO A 110 -7.36 13.76 -4.37
CA PRO A 110 -7.65 13.34 -5.74
C PRO A 110 -6.44 13.56 -6.65
N LEU A 111 -6.12 12.53 -7.44
CA LEU A 111 -4.97 12.51 -8.32
C LEU A 111 -5.31 13.10 -9.70
N HIS A 112 -4.36 13.82 -10.28
CA HIS A 112 -4.37 14.09 -11.71
C HIS A 112 -4.29 12.76 -12.48
N PRO A 113 -4.92 12.61 -13.66
CA PRO A 113 -4.85 11.37 -14.44
C PRO A 113 -3.40 10.89 -14.69
N ALA A 114 -2.47 11.80 -14.93
CA ALA A 114 -1.05 11.47 -15.05
C ALA A 114 -0.45 10.97 -13.73
N GLU A 115 -0.68 11.66 -12.60
CA GLU A 115 -0.18 11.21 -11.28
C GLU A 115 -0.62 9.76 -11.02
N ALA A 116 -1.88 9.42 -11.27
CA ALA A 116 -2.41 8.07 -11.11
C ALA A 116 -1.70 7.05 -12.03
N VAL A 117 -1.45 7.38 -13.30
CA VAL A 117 -0.71 6.49 -14.22
C VAL A 117 0.72 6.25 -13.74
N PHE A 118 1.42 7.31 -13.33
CA PHE A 118 2.80 7.19 -12.87
C PHE A 118 2.90 6.46 -11.53
N ILE A 119 1.95 6.62 -10.61
CA ILE A 119 1.87 5.82 -9.38
C ILE A 119 1.55 4.35 -9.69
N THR A 120 0.73 4.08 -10.71
CA THR A 120 0.35 2.71 -11.08
C THR A 120 1.52 1.90 -11.65
N LYS A 121 2.48 2.56 -12.32
CA LYS A 121 3.66 1.90 -12.90
C LYS A 121 4.50 1.10 -11.89
N PRO A 122 4.96 1.65 -10.76
CA PRO A 122 5.68 0.87 -9.77
C PRO A 122 4.81 -0.24 -9.15
N LEU A 123 3.49 -0.06 -9.01
CA LEU A 123 2.58 -1.13 -8.55
C LEU A 123 2.60 -2.33 -9.51
N VAL A 124 2.43 -2.06 -10.81
CA VAL A 124 2.52 -3.10 -11.84
C VAL A 124 3.91 -3.72 -11.87
N TYR A 125 4.96 -2.90 -11.73
CA TYR A 125 6.35 -3.36 -11.74
C TYR A 125 6.63 -4.37 -10.62
N VAL A 126 6.24 -4.08 -9.38
CA VAL A 126 6.50 -4.99 -8.25
C VAL A 126 5.66 -6.27 -8.28
N MET A 127 4.48 -6.24 -8.92
CA MET A 127 3.63 -7.43 -9.11
C MET A 127 4.09 -8.32 -10.28
N GLU A 128 4.68 -7.74 -11.33
CA GLU A 128 5.36 -8.50 -12.39
C GLU A 128 6.69 -9.05 -11.86
N ASP A 129 7.83 -8.53 -12.33
CA ASP A 129 9.16 -9.08 -12.04
C ASP A 129 10.04 -8.11 -11.24
N GLY A 130 9.56 -6.92 -10.91
CA GLY A 130 10.36 -5.83 -10.34
C GLY A 130 11.06 -6.23 -9.04
N LEU A 131 10.39 -6.96 -8.14
CA LEU A 131 11.01 -7.42 -6.90
C LEU A 131 12.19 -8.38 -7.10
N ASP A 132 12.24 -9.12 -8.21
CA ASP A 132 13.35 -10.03 -8.51
C ASP A 132 14.46 -9.36 -9.32
N LEU A 133 14.18 -8.17 -9.90
CA LEU A 133 15.14 -7.37 -10.68
C LEU A 133 15.91 -6.38 -9.81
N GLU A 134 15.34 -5.94 -8.69
CA GLU A 134 15.95 -4.94 -7.83
C GLU A 134 16.83 -5.56 -6.72
N PRO A 135 18.09 -5.09 -6.55
CA PRO A 135 18.98 -5.62 -5.51
C PRO A 135 18.41 -5.48 -4.09
N GLY A 136 18.46 -6.58 -3.34
CA GLY A 136 17.99 -6.63 -1.95
C GLY A 136 16.48 -6.81 -1.81
N PHE A 137 15.78 -7.12 -2.90
CA PHE A 137 14.38 -7.52 -2.89
C PHE A 137 14.24 -8.96 -3.37
N SER A 138 13.11 -9.59 -3.01
CA SER A 138 12.71 -10.89 -3.49
C SER A 138 11.19 -10.96 -3.53
N ARG A 139 10.61 -11.48 -4.62
CA ARG A 139 9.16 -11.66 -4.69
C ARG A 139 8.62 -12.54 -3.56
N ALA A 140 9.35 -13.60 -3.19
CA ALA A 140 8.94 -14.49 -2.11
C ALA A 140 8.86 -13.79 -0.74
N GLU A 141 9.63 -12.72 -0.56
CA GLU A 141 9.67 -11.93 0.67
C GLU A 141 8.76 -10.69 0.63
N GLY A 142 8.27 -10.31 -0.56
CA GLY A 142 7.39 -9.16 -0.77
C GLY A 142 6.09 -9.23 0.03
N ALA A 143 5.63 -8.08 0.51
CA ALA A 143 4.40 -7.96 1.28
C ALA A 143 3.18 -8.43 0.46
N TRP A 144 3.10 -8.05 -0.82
CA TRP A 144 1.98 -8.42 -1.68
C TRP A 144 1.90 -9.94 -1.93
N PHE A 145 3.04 -10.60 -2.11
CA PHE A 145 3.07 -12.04 -2.36
C PHE A 145 2.69 -12.83 -1.11
N LYS A 146 3.20 -12.43 0.05
CA LYS A 146 2.78 -12.98 1.35
C LYS A 146 1.27 -12.80 1.56
N ARG A 147 0.72 -11.64 1.21
CA ARG A 147 -0.71 -11.37 1.27
C ARG A 147 -1.50 -12.28 0.32
N LEU A 148 -1.05 -12.47 -0.91
CA LEU A 148 -1.65 -13.39 -1.87
C LEU A 148 -1.72 -14.82 -1.31
N CYS A 149 -0.64 -15.34 -0.74
CA CYS A 149 -0.63 -16.67 -0.13
C CYS A 149 -1.69 -16.77 0.98
N LEU A 150 -1.79 -15.78 1.86
CA LEU A 150 -2.79 -15.75 2.93
C LEU A 150 -4.21 -15.71 2.36
N LEU A 151 -4.46 -14.91 1.33
CA LEU A 151 -5.77 -14.83 0.68
C LEU A 151 -6.17 -16.17 0.05
N MET A 152 -5.24 -16.89 -0.58
CA MET A 152 -5.50 -18.22 -1.15
C MET A 152 -5.79 -19.28 -0.08
N VAL A 153 -5.25 -19.14 1.13
CA VAL A 153 -5.59 -19.99 2.27
C VAL A 153 -6.99 -19.67 2.79
N GLU A 154 -7.34 -18.39 2.89
CA GLU A 154 -8.60 -17.92 3.47
C GLU A 154 -9.79 -18.08 2.50
N ASN A 155 -9.60 -17.80 1.21
CA ASN A 155 -10.61 -17.91 0.17
C ASN A 155 -9.95 -18.17 -1.20
N ARG A 156 -9.97 -19.43 -1.65
CA ARG A 156 -9.40 -19.79 -2.97
C ARG A 156 -10.09 -19.12 -4.16
N ASP A 157 -11.37 -18.77 -4.04
CA ASP A 157 -12.14 -18.22 -5.16
C ASP A 157 -11.77 -16.75 -5.46
N VAL A 158 -11.04 -16.08 -4.56
CA VAL A 158 -10.59 -14.69 -4.75
C VAL A 158 -9.74 -14.52 -6.01
N ILE A 159 -9.02 -15.56 -6.45
CA ILE A 159 -8.17 -15.49 -7.65
C ILE A 159 -8.98 -15.45 -8.96
N ASN A 160 -10.28 -15.78 -8.90
CA ASN A 160 -11.17 -15.75 -10.05
C ASN A 160 -11.83 -14.38 -10.26
N ASP A 161 -11.70 -13.47 -9.28
CA ASP A 161 -12.20 -12.11 -9.33
C ASP A 161 -11.03 -11.13 -9.16
N LEU A 162 -10.51 -10.67 -10.30
CA LEU A 162 -9.31 -9.83 -10.31
C LEU A 162 -9.52 -8.49 -9.61
N ASP A 163 -10.71 -7.89 -9.71
CA ASP A 163 -10.98 -6.58 -9.10
C ASP A 163 -10.98 -6.71 -7.57
N THR A 164 -11.74 -7.69 -7.06
CA THR A 164 -11.75 -8.01 -5.61
C THR A 164 -10.36 -8.41 -5.10
N LEU A 165 -9.58 -9.15 -5.90
CA LEU A 165 -8.21 -9.51 -5.55
C LEU A 165 -7.32 -8.26 -5.43
N ILE A 166 -7.39 -7.35 -6.41
CA ILE A 166 -6.56 -6.15 -6.43
C ILE A 166 -6.92 -5.22 -5.27
N GLU A 167 -8.19 -5.05 -4.95
CA GLU A 167 -8.63 -4.33 -3.75
C GLU A 167 -7.97 -4.87 -2.47
N GLN A 168 -7.93 -6.20 -2.32
CA GLN A 168 -7.38 -6.86 -1.12
C GLN A 168 -5.84 -6.92 -1.08
N LEU A 169 -5.19 -6.79 -2.23
CA LEU A 169 -3.73 -6.76 -2.35
C LEU A 169 -3.17 -5.33 -2.34
N TYR A 170 -3.99 -4.32 -2.62
CA TYR A 170 -3.54 -2.97 -2.96
C TYR A 170 -2.52 -2.38 -1.98
N THR A 171 -2.81 -2.41 -0.67
CA THR A 171 -1.93 -1.80 0.34
C THR A 171 -0.61 -2.53 0.48
N ALA A 172 -0.61 -3.85 0.32
CA ALA A 172 0.62 -4.66 0.32
C ALA A 172 1.46 -4.41 -0.95
N VAL A 173 0.82 -4.27 -2.11
CA VAL A 173 1.48 -3.88 -3.37
C VAL A 173 2.06 -2.48 -3.27
N LEU A 174 1.32 -1.54 -2.67
CA LEU A 174 1.75 -0.18 -2.43
C LEU A 174 2.98 -0.14 -1.52
N GLN A 175 3.01 -0.95 -0.46
CA GLN A 175 4.17 -1.07 0.42
C GLN A 175 5.43 -1.45 -0.36
N ASP A 176 5.36 -2.53 -1.13
CA ASP A 176 6.49 -3.02 -1.92
C ASP A 176 6.93 -1.98 -2.97
N ALA A 177 5.96 -1.31 -3.63
CA ALA A 177 6.23 -0.24 -4.59
C ALA A 177 6.90 0.99 -3.97
N ILE A 178 6.55 1.34 -2.73
CA ILE A 178 7.21 2.43 -1.99
C ILE A 178 8.67 2.06 -1.71
N LEU A 179 8.93 0.88 -1.15
CA LEU A 179 10.28 0.47 -0.79
C LEU A 179 11.19 0.30 -2.02
N VAL A 180 10.68 -0.32 -3.08
CA VAL A 180 11.38 -0.39 -4.37
C VAL A 180 11.60 1.00 -4.94
N GLY A 181 10.58 1.87 -4.88
CA GLY A 181 10.65 3.23 -5.37
C GLY A 181 11.76 4.03 -4.69
N PHE A 182 11.87 3.98 -3.35
CA PHE A 182 12.97 4.61 -2.63
C PHE A 182 14.32 4.11 -3.13
N ARG A 183 14.52 2.78 -3.20
CA ARG A 183 15.78 2.20 -3.70
C ARG A 183 16.14 2.74 -5.09
N MET A 184 15.18 2.73 -6.01
CA MET A 184 15.38 3.17 -7.39
C MET A 184 15.78 4.66 -7.44
N VAL A 185 15.01 5.52 -6.77
CA VAL A 185 15.24 6.97 -6.81
C VAL A 185 16.55 7.34 -6.11
N MET A 186 16.87 6.76 -4.96
CA MET A 186 18.15 6.99 -4.26
C MET A 186 19.34 6.60 -5.13
N HIS A 187 19.28 5.43 -5.77
CA HIS A 187 20.36 4.95 -6.61
C HIS A 187 20.59 5.85 -7.83
N ASP A 188 19.53 6.36 -8.45
CA ASP A 188 19.61 7.13 -9.70
C ASP A 188 19.93 8.62 -9.46
N THR A 189 19.47 9.19 -8.35
CA THR A 189 19.59 10.63 -8.04
C THR A 189 20.65 10.96 -7.00
N GLY A 190 21.04 9.98 -6.16
CA GLY A 190 21.88 10.22 -4.99
C GLY A 190 21.16 10.93 -3.84
N ALA A 191 19.84 11.14 -3.94
CA ALA A 191 19.04 11.70 -2.86
C ALA A 191 19.01 10.78 -1.64
N ASP A 192 18.96 11.39 -0.45
CA ASP A 192 18.84 10.68 0.82
C ASP A 192 17.37 10.72 1.29
N PHE A 193 16.75 9.55 1.42
CA PHE A 193 15.39 9.40 1.98
C PHE A 193 15.40 8.65 3.31
N GLY A 194 16.53 8.69 4.02
CA GLY A 194 16.70 7.98 5.28
C GLY A 194 17.05 6.51 5.10
N ASP A 195 17.16 5.82 6.23
CA ASP A 195 17.50 4.40 6.28
C ASP A 195 16.29 3.47 5.99
N GLY A 196 16.55 2.16 5.97
CA GLY A 196 15.51 1.17 5.66
C GLY A 196 14.37 1.12 6.70
N LEU A 197 14.62 1.50 7.95
CA LEU A 197 13.58 1.58 8.98
C LEU A 197 12.71 2.82 8.75
N GLU A 198 13.33 3.97 8.48
CA GLU A 198 12.60 5.22 8.18
C GLU A 198 11.72 5.07 6.93
N GLN A 199 12.22 4.40 5.90
CA GLN A 199 11.44 4.10 4.68
C GLN A 199 10.28 3.15 4.96
N THR A 200 10.47 2.17 5.83
CA THR A 200 9.40 1.24 6.24
C THR A 200 8.33 1.98 7.06
N ASP A 201 8.74 2.81 8.01
CA ASP A 201 7.84 3.64 8.81
C ASP A 201 7.09 4.66 7.95
N TYR A 202 7.74 5.21 6.92
CA TYR A 202 7.07 6.03 5.92
C TYR A 202 5.97 5.25 5.18
N ALA A 203 6.28 4.06 4.66
CA ALA A 203 5.32 3.24 3.94
C ALA A 203 4.10 2.87 4.81
N LEU A 204 4.35 2.46 6.05
CA LEU A 204 3.29 2.11 7.01
C LEU A 204 2.42 3.31 7.38
N ARG A 205 3.00 4.50 7.55
CA ARG A 205 2.23 5.74 7.81
C ARG A 205 1.35 6.10 6.62
N LEU A 206 1.87 6.03 5.41
CA LEU A 206 1.09 6.32 4.21
C LEU A 206 -0.07 5.34 4.03
N ILE A 207 0.19 4.03 4.18
CA ILE A 207 -0.86 3.00 4.11
C ILE A 207 -1.92 3.24 5.18
N SER A 208 -1.51 3.50 6.42
CA SER A 208 -2.44 3.79 7.51
C SER A 208 -3.28 5.04 7.21
N ALA A 209 -2.67 6.07 6.63
CA ALA A 209 -3.36 7.31 6.28
C ALA A 209 -4.42 7.11 5.19
N LEU A 210 -4.10 6.28 4.19
CA LEU A 210 -5.02 5.88 3.11
C LEU A 210 -6.18 5.03 3.65
N GLU A 211 -5.90 4.01 4.45
CA GLU A 211 -6.94 3.14 5.06
C GLU A 211 -7.85 3.91 6.03
N ALA A 212 -7.28 4.84 6.80
CA ALA A 212 -8.03 5.67 7.74
C ALA A 212 -8.75 6.85 7.07
N HIS A 213 -8.55 7.07 5.77
CA HIS A 213 -9.08 8.24 5.05
C HIS A 213 -8.70 9.57 5.71
N SER A 214 -7.49 9.62 6.31
CA SER A 214 -7.11 10.66 7.28
C SER A 214 -6.39 11.88 6.70
N GLY A 215 -6.53 12.09 5.38
CA GLY A 215 -5.81 13.15 4.66
C GLY A 215 -4.38 12.73 4.37
N VAL A 216 -4.01 12.69 3.09
CA VAL A 216 -2.65 12.39 2.63
C VAL A 216 -2.00 13.67 2.12
N GLY A 217 -0.78 13.95 2.57
CA GLY A 217 0.04 15.05 2.09
C GLY A 217 0.45 14.91 0.62
N MET A 218 0.74 16.03 -0.03
CA MET A 218 1.12 16.08 -1.45
C MET A 218 2.45 15.36 -1.71
N GLU A 219 3.37 15.38 -0.75
CA GLU A 219 4.64 14.67 -0.76
C GLU A 219 4.47 13.18 -1.05
N HIS A 220 3.38 12.58 -0.56
CA HIS A 220 3.13 11.14 -0.69
C HIS A 220 2.70 10.71 -2.09
N ILE A 221 2.24 11.64 -2.92
CA ILE A 221 1.98 11.38 -4.35
C ILE A 221 3.32 11.19 -5.07
N TYR A 222 4.28 12.06 -4.79
CA TYR A 222 5.50 12.17 -5.56
C TYR A 222 6.61 11.26 -5.05
N VAL A 223 6.82 11.27 -3.72
CA VAL A 223 7.87 10.49 -3.08
C VAL A 223 7.31 9.19 -2.51
N PRO A 224 7.88 8.03 -2.84
CA PRO A 224 8.73 7.76 -4.01
C PRO A 224 7.91 7.40 -5.27
N LEU A 225 6.58 7.35 -5.18
CA LEU A 225 5.73 6.66 -6.15
C LEU A 225 5.75 7.27 -7.57
N ALA A 226 5.36 8.54 -7.74
CA ALA A 226 5.38 9.15 -9.07
C ALA A 226 6.81 9.26 -9.64
N MET A 227 7.82 9.44 -8.78
CA MET A 227 9.23 9.44 -9.18
C MET A 227 9.66 8.09 -9.73
N ALA A 228 9.39 6.99 -9.02
CA ALA A 228 9.67 5.63 -9.48
C ALA A 228 8.91 5.31 -10.77
N GLY A 229 7.65 5.73 -10.87
CA GLY A 229 6.88 5.67 -12.11
C GLY A 229 7.55 6.38 -13.28
N THR A 230 8.15 7.54 -13.01
CA THR A 230 8.83 8.34 -14.04
C THR A 230 10.08 7.64 -14.54
N MET A 231 10.83 7.02 -13.65
CA MET A 231 11.98 6.18 -14.00
C MET A 231 11.59 4.95 -14.82
N LEU A 232 10.45 4.33 -14.48
CA LEU A 232 9.93 3.16 -15.17
C LEU A 232 9.29 3.49 -16.52
N HIS A 233 8.94 4.75 -16.77
CA HIS A 233 8.10 5.15 -17.90
C HIS A 233 8.61 4.72 -19.29
N GLY A 234 9.92 4.76 -19.51
CA GLY A 234 10.52 4.31 -20.77
C GLY A 234 10.72 2.79 -20.88
N ARG A 235 10.59 2.05 -19.76
CA ARG A 235 10.85 0.60 -19.68
C ARG A 235 9.55 -0.22 -19.56
N LEU A 236 8.57 0.32 -18.85
CA LEU A 236 7.27 -0.29 -18.61
C LEU A 236 6.21 0.48 -19.39
N VAL A 237 5.80 -0.08 -20.53
CA VAL A 237 4.77 0.49 -21.42
C VAL A 237 3.44 -0.20 -21.14
N PHE A 238 2.43 0.59 -20.78
CA PHE A 238 1.07 0.13 -20.58
C PHE A 238 0.34 -0.07 -21.93
N PRO A 239 -0.72 -0.90 -21.97
CA PRO A 239 -1.52 -1.05 -23.17
C PRO A 239 -2.07 0.29 -23.67
N ASN A 240 -1.89 0.58 -24.96
CA ASN A 240 -2.34 1.82 -25.63
C ASN A 240 -1.73 3.11 -25.05
N GLU A 241 -0.61 3.02 -24.34
CA GLU A 241 0.02 4.16 -23.71
C GLU A 241 0.64 5.13 -24.72
N LYS A 242 0.32 6.43 -24.58
CA LYS A 242 0.99 7.51 -25.29
C LYS A 242 2.07 8.12 -24.41
N GLN A 243 3.27 7.52 -24.43
CA GLN A 243 4.34 7.84 -23.48
C GLN A 243 4.71 9.34 -23.46
N TRP A 244 4.81 9.99 -24.63
CA TRP A 244 5.09 11.42 -24.70
C TRP A 244 4.00 12.27 -24.06
N ARG A 245 2.73 11.95 -24.38
CA ARG A 245 1.58 12.67 -23.82
C ARG A 245 1.50 12.50 -22.30
N ASN A 246 1.74 11.29 -21.79
CA ASN A 246 1.76 11.04 -20.35
C ASN A 246 2.81 11.89 -19.61
N LEU A 247 4.02 12.08 -20.19
CA LEU A 247 5.03 12.96 -19.58
C LEU A 247 4.60 14.43 -19.61
N GLU A 248 3.97 14.89 -20.69
CA GLU A 248 3.42 16.25 -20.76
C GLU A 248 2.34 16.46 -19.69
N ASP A 249 1.41 15.50 -19.56
CA ASP A 249 0.34 15.54 -18.56
C ASP A 249 0.89 15.46 -17.13
N LEU A 250 2.03 14.77 -16.91
CA LEU A 250 2.70 14.74 -15.61
C LEU A 250 3.34 16.10 -15.28
N LYS A 251 3.95 16.77 -16.27
CA LYS A 251 4.47 18.13 -16.08
C LYS A 251 3.35 19.11 -15.75
N GLU A 252 2.21 19.00 -16.45
CA GLU A 252 1.02 19.81 -16.16
C GLU A 252 0.51 19.57 -14.73
N ALA A 253 0.42 18.31 -14.30
CA ALA A 253 0.03 17.95 -12.93
C ALA A 253 0.97 18.58 -11.90
N ARG A 254 2.29 18.39 -12.10
CA ARG A 254 3.34 18.95 -11.25
C ARG A 254 3.22 20.48 -11.16
N ASP A 255 3.07 21.17 -12.28
CA ASP A 255 3.00 22.63 -12.31
C ASP A 255 1.76 23.14 -11.56
N GLY A 256 0.63 22.44 -11.69
CA GLY A 256 -0.56 22.69 -10.88
C GLY A 256 -0.28 22.52 -9.38
N ARG A 257 0.43 21.46 -8.98
CA ARG A 257 0.79 21.19 -7.58
C ARG A 257 1.79 22.19 -7.01
N ILE A 258 2.79 22.62 -7.77
CA ILE A 258 3.76 23.65 -7.36
C ILE A 258 3.04 24.94 -6.93
N SER A 259 1.96 25.32 -7.62
CA SER A 259 1.18 26.52 -7.27
C SER A 259 0.47 26.43 -5.91
N LEU A 260 0.27 25.21 -5.40
CA LEU A 260 -0.41 24.90 -4.14
C LEU A 260 0.56 24.45 -3.04
N ALA A 261 1.80 24.13 -3.42
CA ALA A 261 2.82 23.60 -2.53
C ALA A 261 3.46 24.70 -1.68
N ASP A 262 3.93 24.32 -0.50
CA ASP A 262 4.83 25.16 0.27
C ASP A 262 6.28 25.01 -0.22
N ALA A 263 7.18 25.83 0.35
CA ALA A 263 8.59 25.83 -0.04
C ALA A 263 9.31 24.51 0.29
N SER A 264 8.77 23.66 1.17
CA SER A 264 9.42 22.41 1.59
C SER A 264 9.40 21.34 0.50
N LEU A 265 8.47 21.44 -0.47
CA LEU A 265 8.37 20.53 -1.60
C LEU A 265 9.26 20.90 -2.79
N GLY A 266 10.02 22.00 -2.71
CA GLY A 266 10.90 22.45 -3.80
C GLY A 266 11.88 21.38 -4.26
N GLU A 267 12.58 20.75 -3.31
CA GLU A 267 13.57 19.70 -3.61
C GLU A 267 12.92 18.45 -4.25
N VAL A 268 11.69 18.11 -3.82
CA VAL A 268 10.91 17.01 -4.40
C VAL A 268 10.62 17.28 -5.88
N PHE A 269 10.21 18.49 -6.23
CA PHE A 269 9.93 18.83 -7.62
C PHE A 269 11.19 18.94 -8.47
N ASP A 270 12.31 19.41 -7.91
CA ASP A 270 13.60 19.44 -8.61
C ASP A 270 14.10 18.03 -8.96
N LEU A 271 13.96 17.09 -8.02
CA LEU A 271 14.24 15.68 -8.27
C LEU A 271 13.32 15.12 -9.36
N LEU A 272 12.00 15.38 -9.28
CA LEU A 272 11.06 14.94 -10.29
C LEU A 272 11.40 15.50 -11.68
N ASN A 273 11.79 16.77 -11.78
CA ASN A 273 12.20 17.42 -13.02
C ASN A 273 13.38 16.69 -13.66
N THR A 274 14.39 16.37 -12.85
CA THR A 274 15.56 15.60 -13.28
C THR A 274 15.15 14.23 -13.83
N LEU A 275 14.22 13.55 -13.19
CA LEU A 275 13.71 12.24 -13.64
C LEU A 275 12.88 12.36 -14.93
N ILE A 276 12.06 13.40 -15.07
CA ILE A 276 11.28 13.67 -16.28
C ILE A 276 12.22 13.92 -17.47
N GLU A 277 13.25 14.73 -17.30
CA GLU A 277 14.24 15.00 -18.36
C GLU A 277 14.99 13.73 -18.79
N ARG A 278 15.30 12.84 -17.83
CA ARG A 278 15.89 11.52 -18.13
C ARG A 278 14.91 10.65 -18.91
N ALA A 279 13.65 10.58 -18.50
CA ALA A 279 12.62 9.84 -19.22
C ALA A 279 12.46 10.34 -20.66
N GLU A 280 12.44 11.66 -20.88
CA GLU A 280 12.39 12.24 -22.23
C GLU A 280 13.61 11.90 -23.09
N ARG A 281 14.82 11.89 -22.51
CA ARG A 281 16.03 11.47 -23.22
C ARG A 281 15.93 10.01 -23.63
N LEU A 282 15.50 9.14 -22.72
CA LEU A 282 15.31 7.71 -23.01
C LEU A 282 14.28 7.50 -24.15
N LEU A 283 13.16 8.22 -24.15
CA LEU A 283 12.19 8.15 -25.25
C LEU A 283 12.76 8.62 -26.60
N LYS A 284 13.63 9.65 -26.61
CA LYS A 284 14.34 10.10 -27.83
C LYS A 284 15.31 9.04 -28.33
N GLU A 285 16.12 8.49 -27.43
CA GLU A 285 17.14 7.48 -27.74
C GLU A 285 16.51 6.19 -28.29
N THR A 286 15.39 5.76 -27.71
CA THR A 286 14.61 4.60 -28.15
C THR A 286 13.71 4.89 -29.35
N ARG A 287 13.72 6.13 -29.87
CA ARG A 287 12.96 6.58 -31.05
C ARG A 287 11.45 6.34 -30.92
N VAL A 288 10.90 6.45 -29.71
CA VAL A 288 9.45 6.38 -29.49
C VAL A 288 8.77 7.52 -30.23
N PRO A 289 7.79 7.26 -31.12
CA PRO A 289 7.12 8.29 -31.89
C PRO A 289 6.31 9.21 -30.97
N ARG A 290 6.29 10.51 -31.28
CA ARG A 290 5.53 11.54 -30.55
C ARG A 290 4.03 11.58 -30.87
N LYS A 291 3.56 10.77 -31.82
CA LYS A 291 2.17 10.82 -32.33
C LYS A 291 1.22 10.05 -31.43
#